data_AF-A0A5C8DN98-F1
#
_entry.id   AF-A0A5C8DN98-F1
#
_cell.length_a   1.000
_cell.length_b   1.000
_cell.length_c   1.000
_cell.angle_alpha   90.00
_cell.angle_beta   90.00
_cell.angle_gamma   90.00
#
_symmetry.space_group_name_H-M   'P 1'
#
loop_
_entity.id
_entity.type
_entity.pdbx_description
1 polymer ?
#
loop_
_entity_poly.entity_id
_entity_poly.type
_entity_poly.pdbx_seq_one_letter_code
_entity_poly.pdbx_strand_id
1 'polypeptide(L)'
;MKKALQQITFEFDAPAEKSSAENIAVVNTAPQPPLVVEMEEPQEMIEEKKPEETVPAVLPKRISSTRGRKSLKENSITADLIQVPDDEVLFSKQYYSIGEVATMFRENQSLIRYWETEFDILQPRKNKKGDRFFRPVDIKNLVLIYDLLRRRKFTIEGAKDFLKRNKKAENKFAMIQSLEKIKTFLLELRSNL
;
A
#
# COMPACT_ATOMS: atom_id res chain seq x y z
N MET A 1 -44.50 -3.14 -48.24
CA MET A 1 -44.50 -3.87 -46.94
C MET A 1 -44.69 -2.86 -45.84
N LYS A 2 -45.62 -3.08 -44.89
CA LYS A 2 -45.90 -2.15 -43.77
C LYS A 2 -45.27 -2.72 -42.50
N LYS A 3 -44.55 -1.91 -41.71
CA LYS A 3 -44.21 -2.23 -40.32
C LYS A 3 -44.21 -0.93 -39.51
N ALA A 4 -45.24 -0.77 -38.68
CA ALA A 4 -45.40 0.42 -37.86
C ALA A 4 -44.48 0.36 -36.64
N LEU A 5 -43.93 1.51 -36.24
CA LEU A 5 -43.19 1.65 -35.00
C LEU A 5 -44.18 1.69 -33.84
N GLN A 6 -44.14 0.70 -32.95
CA GLN A 6 -44.90 0.72 -31.72
C GLN A 6 -44.07 1.41 -30.63
N GLN A 7 -44.43 2.64 -30.30
CA GLN A 7 -43.96 3.29 -29.08
C GLN A 7 -44.69 2.66 -27.89
N ILE A 8 -43.94 2.18 -26.89
CA ILE A 8 -44.51 1.60 -25.68
C ILE A 8 -44.76 2.75 -24.70
N THR A 9 -46.01 3.18 -24.58
CA THR A 9 -46.47 4.06 -23.52
C THR A 9 -46.70 3.23 -22.26
N PHE A 10 -45.88 3.43 -21.23
CA PHE A 10 -46.16 2.91 -19.89
C PHE A 10 -46.99 3.94 -19.13
N GLU A 11 -48.23 3.55 -18.82
CA GLU A 11 -49.20 4.33 -18.05
C GLU A 11 -49.21 3.77 -16.63
N PHE A 12 -48.86 4.61 -15.65
CA PHE A 12 -48.75 4.23 -14.25
C PHE A 12 -49.71 5.07 -13.42
N ASP A 13 -50.82 4.44 -13.02
CA ASP A 13 -51.90 5.03 -12.25
C ASP A 13 -51.83 4.56 -10.78
N ALA A 14 -51.68 5.49 -9.85
CA ALA A 14 -52.07 5.37 -8.44
C ALA A 14 -52.01 6.76 -7.75
N PRO A 15 -52.89 7.07 -6.79
CA PRO A 15 -53.26 8.46 -6.49
C PRO A 15 -52.47 9.11 -5.34
N ALA A 16 -52.65 10.43 -5.22
CA ALA A 16 -52.11 11.26 -4.15
C ALA A 16 -53.21 11.69 -3.15
N GLU A 17 -52.84 11.86 -1.87
CA GLU A 17 -53.56 12.72 -0.92
C GLU A 17 -52.60 13.62 -0.14
N LYS A 18 -53.12 14.75 0.34
CA LYS A 18 -52.38 15.86 0.98
C LYS A 18 -53.08 16.36 2.23
N SER A 19 -52.32 16.73 3.26
CA SER A 19 -52.63 17.77 4.25
C SER A 19 -51.28 18.24 4.83
N SER A 20 -50.87 19.52 4.75
CA SER A 20 -51.38 20.74 5.41
C SER A 20 -51.36 20.69 6.94
N ALA A 21 -50.97 21.71 7.70
CA ALA A 21 -50.21 22.95 7.48
C ALA A 21 -50.13 23.67 8.85
N GLU A 22 -49.00 24.33 9.19
CA GLU A 22 -48.92 25.51 10.12
C GLU A 22 -49.41 25.33 11.59
N ASN A 23 -49.14 26.18 12.60
CA ASN A 23 -48.01 27.03 13.02
C ASN A 23 -48.22 27.40 14.52
N ILE A 24 -47.44 28.36 15.06
CA ILE A 24 -47.69 29.15 16.30
C ILE A 24 -47.09 28.51 17.60
N ALA A 25 -45.86 28.86 18.06
CA ALA A 25 -45.43 30.06 18.83
C ALA A 25 -45.62 29.90 20.39
N VAL A 26 -44.95 30.59 21.34
CA VAL A 26 -43.94 31.68 21.32
C VAL A 26 -43.24 31.85 22.70
N VAL A 27 -42.08 32.52 22.74
CA VAL A 27 -41.49 33.31 23.88
C VAL A 27 -40.87 32.63 25.14
N ASN A 28 -39.55 32.90 25.27
CA ASN A 28 -38.74 33.38 26.41
C ASN A 28 -38.99 32.89 27.85
N THR A 29 -37.89 32.65 28.59
CA THR A 29 -37.29 33.65 29.51
C THR A 29 -35.96 33.15 30.10
N ALA A 30 -34.92 33.96 30.03
CA ALA A 30 -33.75 33.88 30.92
C ALA A 30 -33.86 34.98 31.97
N PRO A 31 -33.39 34.75 33.21
CA PRO A 31 -32.25 35.55 33.67
C PRO A 31 -31.24 34.80 34.58
N GLN A 32 -30.01 35.31 34.56
CA GLN A 32 -28.95 35.10 35.58
C GLN A 32 -28.92 36.32 36.54
N PRO A 33 -27.95 36.44 37.48
CA PRO A 33 -27.48 35.52 38.52
C PRO A 33 -27.71 36.16 39.92
N PRO A 34 -27.14 35.65 41.03
CA PRO A 34 -25.77 36.00 41.44
C PRO A 34 -25.00 34.77 42.00
N LEU A 35 -23.79 34.82 42.57
CA LEU A 35 -22.89 35.94 42.95
C LEU A 35 -21.42 35.59 42.60
N VAL A 36 -20.46 36.06 43.40
CA VAL A 36 -19.01 36.19 43.15
C VAL A 36 -18.28 36.00 44.48
N VAL A 37 -17.17 35.24 44.49
CA VAL A 37 -16.03 35.46 45.39
C VAL A 37 -14.76 35.27 44.55
N GLU A 38 -14.10 36.37 44.20
CA GLU A 38 -12.73 36.39 43.68
C GLU A 38 -11.76 36.49 44.85
N MET A 39 -10.68 35.71 44.84
CA MET A 39 -9.38 36.06 45.45
C MET A 39 -8.27 35.45 44.58
N GLU A 40 -7.17 36.19 44.44
CA GLU A 40 -6.28 36.15 43.28
C GLU A 40 -5.15 35.09 43.35
N GLU A 41 -4.56 34.77 42.19
CA GLU A 41 -3.27 34.07 42.08
C GLU A 41 -2.12 34.88 42.71
N PRO A 42 -0.99 34.25 43.07
CA PRO A 42 0.13 34.26 42.11
C PRO A 42 0.70 32.87 41.75
N GLN A 43 1.36 32.84 40.60
CA GLN A 43 1.94 31.67 39.94
C GLN A 43 3.33 31.31 40.48
N GLU A 44 3.71 30.02 40.41
CA GLU A 44 5.00 29.66 39.79
C GLU A 44 5.02 28.21 39.27
N MET A 45 5.90 27.96 38.29
CA MET A 45 5.95 26.75 37.46
C MET A 45 6.79 25.63 38.07
N ILE A 46 6.49 24.36 37.76
CA ILE A 46 7.46 23.33 37.35
C ILE A 46 6.72 22.17 36.65
N GLU A 47 7.31 21.68 35.57
CA GLU A 47 6.72 20.79 34.56
C GLU A 47 6.84 19.29 34.91
N GLU A 48 5.99 18.46 34.30
CA GLU A 48 5.83 17.04 34.58
C GLU A 48 7.08 16.18 34.32
N LYS A 49 7.20 15.04 35.03
CA LYS A 49 7.95 13.89 34.50
C LYS A 49 7.48 12.54 35.07
N LYS A 50 6.83 11.73 34.23
CA LYS A 50 6.69 10.28 34.41
C LYS A 50 7.67 9.58 33.45
N PRO A 51 8.36 8.49 33.81
CA PRO A 51 9.51 8.04 33.05
C PRO A 51 9.12 7.34 31.74
N GLU A 52 9.63 7.83 30.60
CA GLU A 52 9.78 7.02 29.38
C GLU A 52 11.09 6.23 29.48
N GLU A 53 11.01 4.90 29.44
CA GLU A 53 12.19 4.06 29.20
C GLU A 53 12.56 4.10 27.71
N THR A 54 13.79 4.55 27.44
CA THR A 54 14.25 4.84 26.09
C THR A 54 14.58 3.57 25.30
N VAL A 55 13.66 3.14 24.43
CA VAL A 55 14.05 2.32 23.28
C VAL A 55 14.80 3.22 22.28
N PRO A 56 16.06 2.93 21.91
CA PRO A 56 16.81 3.78 20.99
C PRO A 56 16.24 3.66 19.56
N ALA A 57 15.28 4.53 19.25
CA ALA A 57 14.69 4.67 17.92
C ALA A 57 15.70 5.29 16.94
N VAL A 58 16.65 4.46 16.47
CA VAL A 58 17.50 4.79 15.32
C VAL A 58 16.66 4.71 14.06
N LEU A 59 15.79 5.71 13.89
CA LEU A 59 15.20 6.03 12.59
C LEU A 59 16.36 6.30 11.62
N PRO A 60 16.47 5.60 10.48
CA PRO A 60 17.49 5.90 9.50
C PRO A 60 17.28 7.34 9.02
N LYS A 61 18.29 8.19 9.25
CA LYS A 61 18.27 9.60 8.86
C LYS A 61 17.80 9.69 7.40
N ARG A 62 16.65 10.32 7.17
CA ARG A 62 16.17 10.59 5.81
C ARG A 62 17.17 11.51 5.14
N ILE A 63 18.03 10.93 4.31
CA ILE A 63 18.96 11.67 3.46
C ILE A 63 18.09 12.63 2.64
N SER A 64 18.31 13.92 2.82
CA SER A 64 17.52 14.94 2.14
C SER A 64 17.76 14.83 0.64
N SER A 65 16.80 14.28 -0.09
CA SER A 65 16.85 14.31 -1.55
C SER A 65 16.76 15.77 -1.98
N THR A 66 17.87 16.30 -2.51
CA THR A 66 17.89 17.55 -3.28
C THR A 66 16.69 17.54 -4.23
N ARG A 67 15.85 18.59 -4.21
CA ARG A 67 14.59 18.63 -4.98
C ARG A 67 14.85 18.26 -6.44
N GLY A 68 14.45 17.05 -6.83
CA GLY A 68 14.88 16.45 -8.10
C GLY A 68 14.63 14.95 -8.15
N ARG A 69 14.94 14.36 -9.32
CA ARG A 69 14.82 12.91 -9.56
C ARG A 69 15.95 12.16 -8.82
N LYS A 70 15.64 10.99 -8.26
CA LYS A 70 16.60 10.09 -7.58
C LYS A 70 17.80 9.76 -8.47
N SER A 71 18.98 9.64 -7.87
CA SER A 71 20.20 9.24 -8.58
C SER A 71 20.11 7.78 -9.07
N LEU A 72 20.71 7.48 -10.23
CA LEU A 72 20.73 6.12 -10.78
C LEU A 72 21.34 5.10 -9.81
N LYS A 73 22.32 5.52 -9.00
CA LYS A 73 23.00 4.71 -7.99
C LYS A 73 22.08 4.33 -6.82
N GLU A 74 21.22 5.26 -6.38
CA GLU A 74 20.22 5.02 -5.32
C GLU A 74 19.25 3.91 -5.74
N ASN A 75 18.79 3.94 -7.00
CA ASN A 75 17.88 2.95 -7.56
C ASN A 75 18.52 1.55 -7.71
N SER A 76 19.85 1.42 -7.75
CA SER A 76 20.53 0.11 -7.62
C SER A 76 20.71 -0.31 -6.17
N ILE A 77 21.05 0.60 -5.26
CA ILE A 77 21.22 0.27 -3.83
C ILE A 77 19.89 -0.19 -3.21
N THR A 78 18.76 0.38 -3.65
CA THR A 78 17.43 -0.08 -3.24
C THR A 78 17.21 -1.55 -3.61
N ALA A 79 17.87 -2.04 -4.67
CA ALA A 79 17.63 -3.37 -5.21
C ALA A 79 18.04 -4.50 -4.26
N ASP A 80 19.07 -4.26 -3.46
CA ASP A 80 19.65 -5.23 -2.53
C ASP A 80 18.96 -5.19 -1.14
N LEU A 81 17.94 -4.34 -0.98
CA LEU A 81 17.23 -4.06 0.29
C LEU A 81 15.85 -4.74 0.41
N ILE A 82 15.53 -5.69 -0.48
CA ILE A 82 14.29 -6.46 -0.44
C ILE A 82 14.25 -7.33 0.81
N GLN A 83 13.11 -7.33 1.52
CA GLN A 83 12.84 -8.18 2.68
C GLN A 83 11.66 -9.12 2.40
N VAL A 84 11.86 -10.01 1.42
CA VAL A 84 10.91 -11.09 1.11
C VAL A 84 11.30 -12.33 1.93
N PRO A 85 10.37 -12.91 2.72
CA PRO A 85 10.64 -14.14 3.47
C PRO A 85 10.99 -15.33 2.56
N ASP A 86 11.63 -16.35 3.13
CA ASP A 86 11.89 -17.61 2.43
C ASP A 86 10.60 -18.29 1.92
N ASP A 87 10.76 -19.03 0.84
CA ASP A 87 9.67 -19.72 0.12
C ASP A 87 8.75 -20.52 1.04
N GLU A 88 9.31 -21.25 2.02
CA GLU A 88 8.56 -22.08 2.96
C GLU A 88 7.56 -21.24 3.79
N VAL A 89 8.03 -20.10 4.31
CA VAL A 89 7.20 -19.14 5.03
C VAL A 89 6.20 -18.47 4.09
N LEU A 90 6.60 -18.20 2.85
CA LEU A 90 5.75 -17.58 1.84
C LEU A 90 4.57 -18.48 1.44
N PHE A 91 4.77 -19.80 1.32
CA PHE A 91 3.69 -20.73 0.97
C PHE A 91 2.76 -21.08 2.15
N SER A 92 3.11 -20.74 3.39
CA SER A 92 2.22 -20.93 4.56
C SER A 92 0.90 -20.15 4.46
N LYS A 93 0.88 -19.01 3.74
CA LYS A 93 -0.29 -18.14 3.57
C LYS A 93 -0.68 -18.05 2.10
N GLN A 94 -1.93 -18.42 1.79
CA GLN A 94 -2.40 -18.46 0.39
C GLN A 94 -2.55 -17.08 -0.28
N TYR A 95 -2.76 -16.01 0.51
CA TYR A 95 -3.01 -14.67 0.01
C TYR A 95 -2.38 -13.59 0.90
N TYR A 96 -1.72 -12.61 0.27
CA TYR A 96 -1.14 -11.43 0.89
C TYR A 96 -1.82 -10.17 0.37
N SER A 97 -2.09 -9.23 1.26
CA SER A 97 -2.59 -7.91 0.90
C SER A 97 -1.50 -7.07 0.23
N ILE A 98 -1.90 -6.12 -0.62
CA ILE A 98 -0.95 -5.20 -1.26
C ILE A 98 -0.10 -4.38 -0.25
N GLY A 99 -0.59 -4.18 0.98
CA GLY A 99 0.16 -3.51 2.05
C GLY A 99 1.33 -4.36 2.59
N GLU A 100 1.09 -5.66 2.80
CA GLU A 100 2.15 -6.62 3.18
C GLU A 100 3.21 -6.70 2.08
N VAL A 101 2.78 -6.84 0.82
CA VAL A 101 3.69 -6.91 -0.34
C VAL A 101 4.51 -5.62 -0.49
N ALA A 102 3.89 -4.44 -0.37
CA ALA A 102 4.60 -3.15 -0.40
C ALA A 102 5.67 -3.03 0.70
N THR A 103 5.40 -3.57 1.89
CA THR A 103 6.36 -3.61 3.01
C THR A 103 7.56 -4.51 2.68
N MET A 104 7.33 -5.72 2.15
CA MET A 104 8.40 -6.66 1.76
C MET A 104 9.36 -6.08 0.70
N PHE A 105 8.81 -5.40 -0.31
CA PHE A 105 9.63 -4.77 -1.37
C PHE A 105 10.14 -3.37 -1.02
N ARG A 106 9.69 -2.78 0.10
CA ARG A 106 9.97 -1.39 0.51
C ARG A 106 9.64 -0.35 -0.57
N GLU A 107 8.63 -0.65 -1.40
CA GLU A 107 8.17 0.19 -2.51
C GLU A 107 6.75 0.70 -2.28
N ASN A 108 6.32 1.71 -3.03
CA ASN A 108 4.97 2.23 -2.91
C ASN A 108 3.93 1.23 -3.46
N GLN A 109 2.81 1.04 -2.76
CA GLN A 109 1.69 0.20 -3.24
C GLN A 109 1.24 0.55 -4.67
N SER A 110 1.26 1.84 -5.05
CA SER A 110 0.88 2.28 -6.40
C SER A 110 1.86 1.81 -7.49
N LEU A 111 3.14 1.60 -7.16
CA LEU A 111 4.10 0.97 -8.08
C LEU A 111 3.76 -0.51 -8.30
N ILE A 112 3.34 -1.21 -7.25
CA ILE A 112 2.89 -2.62 -7.35
C ILE A 112 1.57 -2.73 -8.14
N ARG A 113 0.63 -1.79 -7.93
CA ARG A 113 -0.60 -1.69 -8.77
C ARG A 113 -0.26 -1.42 -10.24
N TYR A 114 0.77 -0.61 -10.49
CA TYR A 114 1.22 -0.32 -11.85
C TYR A 114 1.89 -1.54 -12.49
N TRP A 115 2.70 -2.29 -11.75
CA TRP A 115 3.27 -3.55 -12.25
C TRP A 115 2.20 -4.63 -12.50
N GLU A 116 1.15 -4.72 -11.68
CA GLU A 116 -0.03 -5.55 -12.00
C GLU A 116 -0.63 -5.19 -13.37
N THR A 117 -0.83 -3.90 -13.66
CA THR A 117 -1.42 -3.48 -14.95
C THR A 117 -0.49 -3.66 -16.15
N GLU A 118 0.83 -3.70 -15.91
CA GLU A 118 1.82 -3.86 -16.97
C GLU A 118 2.16 -5.34 -17.25
N PHE A 119 2.20 -6.19 -16.23
CA PHE A 119 2.69 -7.57 -16.34
C PHE A 119 1.56 -8.60 -16.23
N ASP A 120 1.11 -9.11 -17.37
CA ASP A 120 0.05 -10.15 -17.50
C ASP A 120 0.28 -11.42 -16.65
N ILE A 121 1.53 -11.68 -16.24
CA ILE A 121 1.91 -12.81 -15.37
C ILE A 121 1.43 -12.64 -13.91
N LEU A 122 1.15 -11.40 -13.48
CA LEU A 122 0.63 -11.10 -12.16
C LEU A 122 -0.90 -11.15 -12.22
N GLN A 123 -1.49 -12.12 -11.51
CA GLN A 123 -2.95 -12.30 -11.50
C GLN A 123 -3.50 -12.19 -10.06
N PRO A 124 -3.38 -11.00 -9.43
CA PRO A 124 -3.89 -10.79 -8.08
C PRO A 124 -5.42 -10.84 -8.05
N ARG A 125 -5.96 -11.51 -7.04
CA ARG A 125 -7.41 -11.61 -6.83
C ARG A 125 -7.93 -10.26 -6.34
N LYS A 126 -8.95 -9.74 -7.05
CA LYS A 126 -9.66 -8.50 -6.68
C LYS A 126 -10.90 -8.85 -5.86
N ASN A 127 -11.11 -8.14 -4.76
CA ASN A 127 -12.34 -8.21 -3.96
C ASN A 127 -13.41 -7.25 -4.54
N LYS A 128 -14.68 -7.41 -4.15
CA LYS A 128 -15.79 -6.51 -4.56
C LYS A 128 -15.53 -5.03 -4.23
N LYS A 129 -14.73 -4.76 -3.19
CA LYS A 129 -14.29 -3.41 -2.76
C LYS A 129 -13.12 -2.83 -3.58
N GLY A 130 -12.46 -3.62 -4.42
CA GLY A 130 -11.26 -3.22 -5.18
C GLY A 130 -9.92 -3.52 -4.49
N ASP A 131 -9.94 -4.13 -3.29
CA ASP A 131 -8.75 -4.64 -2.62
C ASP A 131 -8.08 -5.75 -3.44
N ARG A 132 -6.74 -5.78 -3.42
CA ARG A 132 -5.90 -6.68 -4.21
C ARG A 132 -5.15 -7.65 -3.31
N PHE A 133 -5.27 -8.93 -3.63
CA PHE A 133 -4.61 -10.03 -2.92
C PHE A 133 -3.69 -10.80 -3.87
N PHE A 134 -2.41 -10.85 -3.54
CA PHE A 134 -1.37 -11.56 -4.27
C PHE A 134 -1.19 -12.97 -3.69
N ARG A 135 -1.02 -13.99 -4.53
CA ARG A 135 -0.63 -15.34 -4.08
C ARG A 135 0.90 -15.40 -3.90
N PRO A 136 1.43 -16.39 -3.17
CA PRO A 136 2.88 -16.65 -3.08
C PRO A 136 3.58 -16.68 -4.45
N VAL A 137 2.92 -17.29 -5.46
CA VAL A 137 3.42 -17.34 -6.84
C VAL A 137 3.51 -15.94 -7.48
N ASP A 138 2.49 -15.08 -7.28
CA ASP A 138 2.53 -13.71 -7.80
C ASP A 138 3.64 -12.88 -7.11
N ILE A 139 3.95 -13.17 -5.83
CA ILE A 139 5.05 -12.54 -5.10
C ILE A 139 6.42 -12.99 -5.67
N LYS A 140 6.61 -14.28 -5.96
CA LYS A 140 7.82 -14.76 -6.65
C LYS A 140 8.03 -14.08 -8.00
N ASN A 141 6.95 -13.92 -8.77
CA ASN A 141 6.98 -13.20 -10.05
C ASN A 141 7.33 -11.71 -9.84
N LEU A 142 6.84 -11.07 -8.78
CA LEU A 142 7.25 -9.72 -8.40
C LEU A 142 8.75 -9.63 -8.06
N VAL A 143 9.34 -10.61 -7.36
CA VAL A 143 10.79 -10.65 -7.09
C VAL A 143 11.59 -10.71 -8.39
N LEU A 144 11.17 -11.54 -9.35
CA LEU A 144 11.81 -11.63 -10.66
C LEU A 144 11.69 -10.33 -11.48
N ILE A 145 10.49 -9.73 -11.53
CA ILE A 145 10.25 -8.43 -12.18
C ILE A 145 11.13 -7.34 -11.56
N TYR A 146 11.24 -7.35 -10.22
CA TYR A 146 12.03 -6.39 -9.47
C TYR A 146 13.54 -6.51 -9.80
N ASP A 147 14.12 -7.72 -9.87
CA ASP A 147 15.51 -7.94 -10.32
C ASP A 147 15.76 -7.39 -11.73
N LEU A 148 14.84 -7.69 -12.66
CA LEU A 148 14.92 -7.22 -14.05
C LEU A 148 14.95 -5.69 -14.15
N LEU A 149 14.07 -5.00 -13.43
CA LEU A 149 13.96 -3.54 -13.48
C LEU A 149 15.03 -2.82 -12.66
N ARG A 150 15.31 -3.27 -11.43
CA ARG A 150 16.19 -2.56 -10.48
C ARG A 150 17.65 -2.93 -10.61
N ARG A 151 17.97 -4.22 -10.78
CA ARG A 151 19.35 -4.73 -10.87
C ARG A 151 19.86 -4.72 -12.31
N ARG A 152 19.08 -5.30 -13.24
CA ARG A 152 19.47 -5.41 -14.66
C ARG A 152 19.10 -4.21 -15.53
N LYS A 153 18.35 -3.24 -14.97
CA LYS A 153 17.98 -1.96 -15.61
C LYS A 153 17.18 -2.11 -16.91
N PHE A 154 16.38 -3.17 -17.06
CA PHE A 154 15.44 -3.27 -18.18
C PHE A 154 14.36 -2.18 -18.10
N THR A 155 13.87 -1.75 -19.26
CA THR A 155 12.58 -1.04 -19.35
C THR A 155 11.43 -2.01 -19.07
N ILE A 156 10.23 -1.49 -18.79
CA ILE A 156 9.05 -2.32 -18.52
C ILE A 156 8.74 -3.23 -19.71
N GLU A 157 8.75 -2.67 -20.93
CA GLU A 157 8.60 -3.43 -22.18
C GLU A 157 9.70 -4.48 -22.34
N GLY A 158 10.96 -4.12 -22.13
CA GLY A 158 12.09 -5.06 -22.21
C GLY A 158 11.98 -6.20 -21.20
N ALA A 159 11.46 -5.95 -19.99
CA ALA A 159 11.18 -6.97 -18.99
C ALA A 159 10.03 -7.89 -19.40
N LYS A 160 8.92 -7.36 -19.96
CA LYS A 160 7.82 -8.18 -20.51
C LYS A 160 8.33 -9.10 -21.62
N ASP A 161 9.13 -8.56 -22.54
CA ASP A 161 9.72 -9.31 -23.64
C ASP A 161 10.72 -10.37 -23.16
N PHE A 162 11.53 -10.06 -22.15
CA PHE A 162 12.44 -11.03 -21.54
C PHE A 162 11.67 -12.22 -20.96
N LEU A 163 10.59 -11.98 -20.21
CA LEU A 163 9.72 -13.01 -19.64
C LEU A 163 9.01 -13.84 -20.73
N LYS A 164 8.45 -13.19 -21.76
CA LYS A 164 7.79 -13.87 -22.89
C LYS A 164 8.74 -14.77 -23.68
N ARG A 165 9.98 -14.30 -23.94
CA ARG A 165 10.99 -15.04 -24.73
C ARG A 165 11.66 -16.15 -23.92
N ASN A 166 11.90 -15.96 -22.62
CA ASN A 166 12.62 -16.91 -21.77
C ASN A 166 11.70 -17.62 -20.78
N LYS A 167 10.94 -18.64 -21.23
CA LYS A 167 10.20 -19.55 -20.31
C LYS A 167 11.10 -20.27 -19.28
N LYS A 168 12.41 -20.35 -19.53
CA LYS A 168 13.43 -20.87 -18.59
C LYS A 168 14.03 -19.79 -17.66
N ALA A 169 13.53 -18.55 -17.68
CA ALA A 169 14.02 -17.46 -16.84
C ALA A 169 13.83 -17.75 -15.35
N GLU A 170 12.67 -18.30 -14.98
CA GLU A 170 12.33 -18.67 -13.59
C GLU A 170 13.36 -19.65 -13.01
N ASN A 171 13.65 -20.75 -13.71
CA ASN A 171 14.65 -21.73 -13.29
C ASN A 171 16.07 -21.14 -13.17
N LYS A 172 16.46 -20.28 -14.13
CA LYS A 172 17.75 -19.57 -14.07
C LYS A 172 17.81 -18.62 -12.87
N PHE A 173 16.70 -17.95 -12.57
CA PHE A 173 16.61 -17.01 -11.45
C PHE A 173 16.65 -17.73 -10.10
N ALA A 174 15.92 -18.84 -9.94
CA ALA A 174 15.99 -19.69 -8.75
C ALA A 174 17.42 -20.21 -8.50
N MET A 175 18.14 -20.60 -9.57
CA MET A 175 19.54 -21.02 -9.48
C MET A 175 20.49 -19.86 -9.12
N ILE A 176 20.23 -18.64 -9.59
CA ILE A 176 20.99 -17.45 -9.18
C ILE A 176 20.77 -17.17 -7.69
N GLN A 177 19.53 -17.22 -7.21
CA GLN A 177 19.21 -17.01 -5.79
C GLN A 177 19.85 -18.05 -4.87
N SER A 178 19.87 -19.33 -5.25
CA SER A 178 20.52 -20.36 -4.41
C SER A 178 22.03 -20.16 -4.33
N LEU A 179 22.68 -19.79 -5.43
CA LEU A 179 24.11 -19.43 -5.45
C LEU A 179 24.39 -18.15 -4.64
N GLU A 180 23.47 -17.18 -4.63
CA GLU A 180 23.59 -15.98 -3.81
C GLU A 180 23.46 -16.28 -2.32
N LYS A 181 22.51 -17.13 -1.91
CA LYS A 181 22.40 -17.61 -0.51
C LYS A 181 23.65 -18.35 -0.04
N ILE A 182 24.22 -19.22 -0.89
CA ILE A 182 25.48 -19.92 -0.60
C ILE A 182 26.62 -18.90 -0.45
N LYS A 183 26.71 -17.91 -1.34
CA LYS A 183 27.73 -16.86 -1.28
C LYS A 183 27.62 -16.03 0.02
N THR A 184 26.41 -15.61 0.42
CA THR A 184 26.24 -14.84 1.67
C THR A 184 26.61 -15.66 2.89
N PHE A 185 26.18 -16.93 2.95
CA PHE A 185 26.52 -17.86 4.03
C PHE A 185 28.05 -18.08 4.16
N LEU A 186 28.75 -18.29 3.04
CA LEU A 186 30.22 -18.46 3.07
C LEU A 186 30.95 -17.16 3.44
N LEU A 187 30.40 -15.98 3.12
CA LEU A 187 30.97 -14.71 3.55
C LEU A 187 30.75 -14.45 5.05
N GLU A 188 29.59 -14.85 5.59
CA GLU A 188 29.28 -14.79 7.02
C GLU A 188 30.18 -15.73 7.83
N LEU A 189 30.37 -16.98 7.38
CA LEU A 189 31.34 -17.91 7.99
C LEU A 189 32.77 -17.35 7.94
N ARG A 190 33.14 -16.63 6.86
CA ARG A 190 34.45 -15.98 6.77
C ARG A 190 34.60 -14.78 7.71
N SER A 191 33.53 -14.01 7.98
CA SER A 191 33.60 -12.88 8.91
C SER A 191 33.54 -13.28 10.38
N ASN A 192 33.08 -14.50 10.65
CA ASN A 192 32.96 -15.06 12.00
C ASN A 192 34.18 -15.91 12.41
N LEU A 193 35.26 -15.86 11.62
CA LEU A 193 36.55 -16.53 11.83
C LEU A 193 37.69 -15.50 11.95
#